data_AF-A0AA38ZPZ7-F1
#
_entry.id   AF-A0AA38ZPZ7-F1
#
_cell.length_a   1.000
_cell.length_b   1.000
_cell.length_c   1.000
_cell.angle_alpha   90.00
_cell.angle_beta   90.00
_cell.angle_gamma   90.00
#
_symmetry.space_group_name_H-M   'P 1'
#
loop_
_entity.id
_entity.type
_entity.pdbx_description
1 polymer ?
#
loop_
_entity_poly.entity_id
_entity_poly.type
_entity_poly.pdbx_seq_one_letter_code
_entity_poly.pdbx_strand_id
1 'polypeptide(L)'
;MRAWNDICSGKSDPNLVIPGGKTFLLWPVQFYGPCKPSQIYVEVSGRIVAPRIDDYGSNHLDCWIGFWRVNGLTVKGNGQIDGQGAGWWEAYTSAMGFYGCDNLLLQGLNFINSQRNHISVAGSNGAAISHLTITAPDESPNTDGIDISHSTNVRVSDCTIGTGDDCIAFGDQTSQVFVKGVACGPGHGISVGSLGINGGSAQVEEIHVDSCIFKGTQNGARIKTWQGGSGYARKITFNNIKLDNARNPIIIDQFYCPHRTDCQSLKSAVQISDVSFTGFSGTSATDNAIKLSCSETVGCTNISLEHIDIKSASGDGETYSSCINAHGTARKTFPHLRCLK
;
A
#
# COMPACT_ATOMS: atom_id res chain seq x y z
N MET A 1 -21.56 1.56 19.58
CA MET A 1 -21.23 0.40 20.44
C MET A 1 -22.37 -0.57 20.72
N ARG A 2 -23.59 -0.15 21.09
CA ARG A 2 -24.70 -1.12 21.37
C ARG A 2 -24.94 -2.09 20.20
N ALA A 3 -25.15 -1.56 18.99
CA ALA A 3 -25.34 -2.38 17.80
C ALA A 3 -24.19 -3.37 17.56
N TRP A 4 -22.92 -2.95 17.73
CA TRP A 4 -21.76 -3.84 17.64
C TRP A 4 -21.81 -4.98 18.68
N ASN A 5 -22.08 -4.64 19.94
CA ASN A 5 -22.13 -5.63 21.03
C ASN A 5 -23.24 -6.65 20.79
N ASP A 6 -24.38 -6.22 20.25
CA ASP A 6 -25.50 -7.10 19.91
C ASP A 6 -25.10 -8.08 18.80
N ILE A 7 -24.44 -7.61 17.75
CA ILE A 7 -24.00 -8.48 16.65
C ILE A 7 -22.86 -9.41 17.05
N CYS A 8 -21.89 -8.94 17.84
CA CYS A 8 -20.71 -9.71 18.21
C CYS A 8 -21.01 -10.78 19.28
N SER A 9 -22.05 -10.57 20.10
CA SER A 9 -22.47 -11.51 21.16
C SER A 9 -23.70 -12.36 20.82
N GLY A 10 -24.32 -12.09 19.66
CA GLY A 10 -25.55 -12.72 19.17
C GLY A 10 -25.39 -14.18 18.74
N LYS A 11 -26.52 -14.82 18.42
CA LYS A 11 -26.62 -16.25 18.07
C LYS A 11 -26.91 -16.55 16.58
N SER A 12 -27.18 -15.55 15.75
CA SER A 12 -27.50 -15.71 14.32
C SER A 12 -27.03 -14.52 13.48
N ASP A 13 -26.80 -14.73 12.17
CA ASP A 13 -26.22 -13.82 11.16
C ASP A 13 -26.47 -12.33 11.42
N PRO A 14 -25.52 -11.64 12.07
CA PRO A 14 -25.82 -10.34 12.59
C PRO A 14 -25.20 -9.27 11.70
N ASN A 15 -26.08 -8.52 11.04
CA ASN A 15 -25.73 -7.47 10.10
C ASN A 15 -25.79 -6.10 10.80
N LEU A 16 -24.66 -5.39 10.84
CA LEU A 16 -24.62 -3.97 11.18
C LEU A 16 -24.80 -3.13 9.92
N VAL A 17 -25.91 -2.41 9.82
CA VAL A 17 -26.24 -1.63 8.61
C VAL A 17 -26.08 -0.13 8.87
N ILE A 18 -25.31 0.53 8.01
CA ILE A 18 -25.23 1.97 7.89
C ILE A 18 -26.07 2.34 6.66
N PRO A 19 -27.32 2.79 6.85
CA PRO A 19 -28.30 2.88 5.76
C PRO A 19 -27.98 3.98 4.76
N GLY A 20 -28.34 3.73 3.50
CA GLY A 20 -28.25 4.71 2.41
C GLY A 20 -29.09 5.96 2.65
N GLY A 21 -28.66 7.08 2.07
CA GLY A 21 -29.33 8.39 2.22
C GLY A 21 -29.16 9.04 3.60
N LYS A 22 -28.33 8.46 4.48
CA LYS A 22 -28.01 9.00 5.80
C LYS A 22 -26.52 9.34 5.89
N THR A 23 -26.23 10.35 6.72
CA THR A 23 -24.87 10.74 7.09
C THR A 23 -24.73 10.58 8.60
N PHE A 24 -23.67 9.92 9.04
CA PHE A 24 -23.36 9.68 10.44
C PHE A 24 -22.02 10.32 10.78
N LEU A 25 -22.04 11.27 11.71
CA LEU A 25 -20.83 11.72 12.38
C LEU A 25 -20.40 10.62 13.34
N LEU A 26 -19.22 10.04 13.13
CA LEU A 26 -18.72 8.92 13.92
C LEU A 26 -17.46 9.35 14.68
N TRP A 27 -17.55 9.37 15.99
CA TRP A 27 -16.38 9.48 16.86
C TRP A 27 -15.52 8.22 16.76
N PRO A 28 -14.21 8.30 17.06
CA PRO A 28 -13.31 7.16 17.12
C PRO A 28 -13.95 5.96 17.79
N VAL A 29 -13.86 4.81 17.13
CA VAL A 29 -14.50 3.59 17.59
C VAL A 29 -13.61 2.39 17.33
N GLN A 30 -13.52 1.53 18.33
CA GLN A 30 -12.72 0.32 18.31
C GLN A 30 -13.64 -0.87 18.56
N PHE A 31 -13.71 -1.77 17.58
CA PHE A 31 -14.53 -2.96 17.57
C PHE A 31 -13.64 -4.16 17.88
N TYR A 32 -13.90 -4.83 19.01
CA TYR A 32 -13.10 -5.95 19.47
C TYR A 32 -13.85 -7.27 19.30
N GLY A 33 -13.13 -8.29 18.83
CA GLY A 33 -13.48 -9.69 18.96
C GLY A 33 -12.67 -10.39 20.07
N PRO A 34 -12.70 -11.73 20.14
CA PRO A 34 -13.44 -12.62 19.23
C PRO A 34 -14.96 -12.47 19.42
N CYS A 35 -15.69 -12.50 18.30
CA CYS A 35 -17.15 -12.55 18.33
C CYS A 35 -17.64 -14.00 18.43
N LYS A 36 -18.85 -14.21 18.97
CA LYS A 36 -19.46 -15.56 19.03
C LYS A 36 -19.85 -16.10 17.65
N PRO A 37 -20.45 -15.30 16.75
CA PRO A 37 -20.63 -15.70 15.36
C PRO A 37 -19.27 -15.82 14.66
N SER A 38 -19.15 -16.83 13.79
CA SER A 38 -17.97 -17.01 12.95
C SER A 38 -17.92 -16.07 11.74
N GLN A 39 -19.02 -15.38 11.45
CA GLN A 39 -19.15 -14.38 10.39
C GLN A 39 -19.83 -13.15 10.95
N ILE A 40 -19.28 -11.98 10.65
CA ILE A 40 -19.82 -10.68 11.03
C ILE A 40 -19.96 -9.84 9.77
N TYR A 41 -21.12 -9.25 9.55
CA TYR A 41 -21.37 -8.43 8.37
C TYR A 41 -21.61 -6.97 8.77
N VAL A 42 -20.88 -6.07 8.13
CA VAL A 42 -21.06 -4.63 8.21
C VAL A 42 -21.39 -4.12 6.81
N GLU A 43 -22.63 -3.68 6.62
CA GLU A 43 -23.09 -3.11 5.36
C GLU A 43 -23.08 -1.58 5.42
N VAL A 44 -22.25 -0.96 4.59
CA VAL A 44 -22.13 0.50 4.52
C VAL A 44 -22.71 1.00 3.21
N SER A 45 -23.93 1.53 3.28
CA SER A 45 -24.64 2.14 2.14
C SER A 45 -24.81 3.65 2.32
N GLY A 46 -24.67 4.15 3.55
CA GLY A 46 -24.67 5.58 3.90
C GLY A 46 -23.28 6.22 3.88
N ARG A 47 -23.21 7.44 4.41
CA ARG A 47 -21.96 8.19 4.60
C ARG A 47 -21.57 8.20 6.08
N ILE A 48 -20.33 7.84 6.38
CA ILE A 48 -19.69 7.97 7.69
C ILE A 48 -18.67 9.10 7.57
N VAL A 49 -18.72 10.06 8.50
CA VAL A 49 -17.86 11.25 8.48
C VAL A 49 -17.11 11.36 9.79
N ALA A 50 -15.81 11.61 9.72
CA ALA A 50 -14.99 11.86 10.89
C ALA A 50 -15.30 13.23 11.50
N PRO A 51 -15.18 13.39 12.82
CA PRO A 51 -15.10 14.70 13.44
C PRO A 51 -13.87 15.48 12.95
N ARG A 52 -13.92 16.81 13.09
CA ARG A 52 -12.75 17.65 12.89
C ARG A 52 -11.74 17.41 14.01
N ILE A 53 -10.46 17.66 13.74
CA ILE A 53 -9.40 17.47 14.74
C ILE A 53 -9.66 18.30 16.01
N ASP A 54 -10.19 19.52 15.85
CA ASP A 54 -10.53 20.44 16.95
C ASP A 54 -11.57 19.85 17.90
N ASP A 55 -12.43 18.96 17.40
CA ASP A 55 -13.46 18.30 18.18
C ASP A 55 -12.91 17.05 18.90
N TYR A 56 -11.81 16.47 18.43
CA TYR A 56 -11.32 15.15 18.86
C TYR A 56 -10.74 15.09 20.28
N GLY A 57 -10.30 16.23 20.81
CA GLY A 57 -9.51 16.29 22.05
C GLY A 57 -8.12 15.67 21.90
N SER A 58 -7.43 15.45 23.02
CA SER A 58 -5.99 15.08 23.04
C SER A 58 -5.69 13.57 22.96
N ASN A 59 -6.71 12.71 22.90
CA ASN A 59 -6.53 11.26 22.88
C ASN A 59 -6.61 10.74 21.44
N HIS A 60 -5.48 10.79 20.74
CA HIS A 60 -5.38 10.23 19.40
C HIS A 60 -5.19 8.70 19.48
N LEU A 61 -6.10 7.97 18.85
CA LEU A 61 -5.98 6.52 18.65
C LEU A 61 -5.13 6.23 17.40
N ASP A 62 -4.59 5.01 17.31
CA ASP A 62 -3.84 4.54 16.14
C ASP A 62 -4.70 4.54 14.85
N CYS A 63 -6.02 4.39 14.99
CA CYS A 63 -6.99 4.48 13.91
C CYS A 63 -8.31 5.13 14.37
N TRP A 64 -9.02 5.76 13.43
CA TRP A 64 -10.36 6.31 13.67
C TRP A 64 -11.40 5.20 13.81
N ILE A 65 -11.45 4.25 12.87
CA ILE A 65 -12.32 3.07 12.90
C ILE A 65 -11.46 1.81 12.94
N GLY A 66 -11.37 1.15 14.09
CA GLY A 66 -10.55 -0.06 14.24
C GLY A 66 -11.37 -1.32 14.45
N PHE A 67 -10.95 -2.42 13.82
CA PHE A 67 -11.41 -3.77 14.09
C PHE A 67 -10.24 -4.61 14.59
N TRP A 68 -10.39 -5.22 15.75
CA TRP A 68 -9.34 -5.97 16.44
C TRP A 68 -9.80 -7.40 16.70
N ARG A 69 -9.08 -8.38 16.14
CA ARG A 69 -9.33 -9.82 16.37
C ARG A 69 -10.74 -10.27 15.99
N VAL A 70 -11.28 -9.70 14.91
CA VAL A 70 -12.60 -10.04 14.37
C VAL A 70 -12.42 -10.94 13.15
N ASN A 71 -12.53 -12.25 13.37
CA ASN A 71 -12.42 -13.23 12.29
C ASN A 71 -13.73 -13.35 11.51
N GLY A 72 -13.64 -13.58 10.20
CA GLY A 72 -14.80 -13.68 9.31
C GLY A 72 -15.57 -12.37 9.16
N LEU A 73 -14.87 -11.24 9.27
CA LEU A 73 -15.46 -9.92 9.10
C LEU A 73 -15.66 -9.64 7.61
N THR A 74 -16.89 -9.31 7.22
CA THR A 74 -17.22 -8.73 5.93
C THR A 74 -17.65 -7.28 6.12
N VAL A 75 -16.93 -6.33 5.54
CA VAL A 75 -17.34 -4.93 5.42
C VAL A 75 -17.59 -4.64 3.94
N LYS A 76 -18.83 -4.38 3.56
CA LYS A 76 -19.19 -4.18 2.16
C LYS A 76 -20.25 -3.12 1.95
N GLY A 77 -20.38 -2.65 0.71
CA GLY A 77 -21.46 -1.77 0.30
C GLY A 77 -20.98 -0.81 -0.77
N ASN A 78 -21.68 0.31 -0.93
CA ASN A 78 -21.35 1.38 -1.86
C ASN A 78 -21.28 2.76 -1.17
N GLY A 79 -21.29 2.76 0.16
CA GLY A 79 -21.25 3.95 0.99
C GLY A 79 -19.90 4.67 0.98
N GLN A 80 -19.83 5.72 1.79
CA GLN A 80 -18.66 6.61 1.88
C GLN A 80 -18.10 6.61 3.30
N ILE A 81 -16.77 6.54 3.40
CA ILE A 81 -15.99 6.77 4.61
C ILE A 81 -15.16 8.03 4.38
N ASP A 82 -15.58 9.15 4.96
CA ASP A 82 -14.92 10.46 4.81
C ASP A 82 -14.15 10.82 6.09
N GLY A 83 -12.82 10.81 5.99
CA GLY A 83 -11.91 11.09 7.10
C GLY A 83 -11.73 12.58 7.42
N GLN A 84 -12.23 13.49 6.57
CA GLN A 84 -12.03 14.94 6.72
C GLN A 84 -10.55 15.34 6.97
N GLY A 85 -9.62 14.65 6.33
CA GLY A 85 -8.20 14.58 6.70
C GLY A 85 -7.40 15.88 6.65
N ALA A 86 -7.85 16.95 5.98
CA ALA A 86 -7.04 18.17 5.81
C ALA A 86 -6.57 18.79 7.14
N GLY A 87 -7.41 18.76 8.18
CA GLY A 87 -7.02 19.22 9.52
C GLY A 87 -6.13 18.23 10.30
N TRP A 88 -5.97 17.02 9.79
CA TRP A 88 -5.38 15.88 10.49
C TRP A 88 -3.98 15.51 10.03
N TRP A 89 -3.48 16.10 8.96
CA TRP A 89 -2.23 15.66 8.33
C TRP A 89 -0.96 15.85 9.17
N GLU A 90 -1.05 16.57 10.29
CA GLU A 90 0.01 16.62 11.32
C GLU A 90 -0.15 15.56 12.43
N ALA A 91 -1.26 14.81 12.42
CA ALA A 91 -1.59 13.78 13.40
C ALA A 91 -1.29 12.36 12.88
N TYR A 92 -1.15 11.40 13.80
CA TYR A 92 -0.69 10.04 13.51
C TYR A 92 -1.80 8.98 13.47
N THR A 93 -3.03 9.36 13.09
CA THR A 93 -4.19 8.46 13.11
C THR A 93 -4.56 7.99 11.70
N SER A 94 -4.62 6.68 11.48
CA SER A 94 -5.16 6.10 10.23
C SER A 94 -6.69 6.15 10.18
N ALA A 95 -7.31 6.06 9.00
CA ALA A 95 -8.77 6.12 8.92
C ALA A 95 -9.43 4.81 9.36
N MET A 96 -9.09 3.69 8.73
CA MET A 96 -9.67 2.37 9.05
C MET A 96 -8.60 1.31 9.22
N GLY A 97 -8.64 0.58 10.34
CA GLY A 97 -7.66 -0.45 10.66
C GLY A 97 -8.28 -1.83 10.94
N PHE A 98 -7.64 -2.88 10.43
CA PHE A 98 -7.99 -4.28 10.63
C PHE A 98 -6.78 -5.00 11.21
N TYR A 99 -6.84 -5.31 12.51
CA TYR A 99 -5.73 -5.83 13.28
C TYR A 99 -6.04 -7.24 13.79
N GLY A 100 -5.38 -8.25 13.22
CA GLY A 100 -5.66 -9.65 13.55
C GLY A 100 -7.01 -10.15 13.06
N CYS A 101 -7.49 -9.68 11.92
CA CYS A 101 -8.81 -10.03 11.38
C CYS A 101 -8.64 -11.09 10.28
N ASP A 102 -8.71 -12.37 10.65
CA ASP A 102 -8.57 -13.47 9.68
C ASP A 102 -9.83 -13.61 8.84
N ASN A 103 -9.65 -13.97 7.56
CA ASN A 103 -10.74 -14.13 6.58
C ASN A 103 -11.57 -12.83 6.41
N LEU A 104 -10.90 -11.68 6.40
CA LEU A 104 -11.49 -10.37 6.13
C LEU A 104 -11.98 -10.26 4.68
N LEU A 105 -13.18 -9.74 4.46
CA LEU A 105 -13.66 -9.28 3.16
C LEU A 105 -13.99 -7.77 3.24
N LEU A 106 -13.30 -6.95 2.47
CA LEU A 106 -13.56 -5.52 2.33
C LEU A 106 -13.92 -5.19 0.87
N GLN A 107 -15.13 -4.69 0.62
CA GLN A 107 -15.61 -4.59 -0.77
C GLN A 107 -16.50 -3.37 -1.07
N GLY A 108 -16.25 -2.71 -2.20
CA GLY A 108 -17.18 -1.77 -2.85
C GLY A 108 -17.22 -0.34 -2.28
N LEU A 109 -16.51 -0.07 -1.19
CA LEU A 109 -16.61 1.20 -0.47
C LEU A 109 -15.80 2.33 -1.12
N ASN A 110 -16.23 3.56 -0.82
CA ASN A 110 -15.54 4.78 -1.19
C ASN A 110 -14.87 5.40 0.04
N PHE A 111 -13.54 5.53 0.03
CA PHE A 111 -12.76 6.18 1.07
C PHE A 111 -12.30 7.55 0.58
N ILE A 112 -12.50 8.58 1.41
CA ILE A 112 -12.27 9.98 1.04
C ILE A 112 -11.47 10.66 2.13
N ASN A 113 -10.38 11.33 1.75
CA ASN A 113 -9.60 12.23 2.60
C ASN A 113 -9.32 11.65 3.98
N SER A 114 -8.61 10.54 4.06
CA SER A 114 -8.15 9.99 5.33
C SER A 114 -7.23 10.96 6.09
N GLN A 115 -7.18 10.77 7.41
CA GLN A 115 -6.33 11.53 8.32
C GLN A 115 -4.84 11.26 8.09
N ARG A 116 -4.52 10.00 7.80
CA ARG A 116 -3.21 9.48 7.37
C ARG A 116 -3.49 8.40 6.32
N ASN A 117 -3.02 7.17 6.43
CA ASN A 117 -3.39 6.11 5.50
C ASN A 117 -4.89 5.74 5.64
N HIS A 118 -5.52 5.37 4.52
CA HIS A 118 -6.96 5.07 4.47
C HIS A 118 -7.27 3.73 5.11
N ILE A 119 -6.50 2.69 4.77
CA ILE A 119 -6.70 1.32 5.25
C ILE A 119 -5.38 0.77 5.80
N SER A 120 -5.43 0.21 7.01
CA SER A 120 -4.38 -0.62 7.60
C SER A 120 -4.87 -2.07 7.71
N VAL A 121 -4.13 -3.03 7.17
CA VAL A 121 -4.31 -4.46 7.44
C VAL A 121 -3.06 -5.00 8.10
N ALA A 122 -3.18 -5.40 9.36
CA ALA A 122 -2.05 -5.85 10.16
C ALA A 122 -2.37 -7.18 10.85
N GLY A 123 -1.40 -8.09 10.92
CA GLY A 123 -1.54 -9.32 11.70
C GLY A 123 -2.59 -10.31 11.19
N SER A 124 -3.00 -10.24 9.92
CA SER A 124 -4.19 -10.94 9.41
C SER A 124 -3.85 -12.02 8.37
N ASN A 125 -4.62 -13.10 8.35
CA ASN A 125 -4.52 -14.17 7.34
C ASN A 125 -5.79 -14.27 6.50
N GLY A 126 -5.66 -14.22 5.17
CA GLY A 126 -6.79 -14.45 4.28
C GLY A 126 -7.67 -13.21 4.05
N ALA A 127 -7.10 -12.03 3.92
CA ALA A 127 -7.86 -10.82 3.60
C ALA A 127 -8.12 -10.69 2.09
N ALA A 128 -9.35 -10.36 1.71
CA ALA A 128 -9.76 -10.03 0.35
C ALA A 128 -10.32 -8.61 0.30
N ILE A 129 -9.66 -7.73 -0.46
CA ILE A 129 -9.99 -6.32 -0.60
C ILE A 129 -10.28 -6.06 -2.07
N SER A 130 -11.45 -5.55 -2.41
CA SER A 130 -11.74 -5.30 -3.82
C SER A 130 -12.76 -4.22 -4.11
N HIS A 131 -12.76 -3.71 -5.35
CA HIS A 131 -13.76 -2.75 -5.84
C HIS A 131 -13.83 -1.47 -4.99
N LEU A 132 -12.71 -1.06 -4.40
CA LEU A 132 -12.64 0.17 -3.62
C LEU A 132 -12.34 1.37 -4.51
N THR A 133 -12.92 2.51 -4.16
CA THR A 133 -12.46 3.81 -4.67
C THR A 133 -11.87 4.60 -3.51
N ILE A 134 -10.60 4.98 -3.60
CA ILE A 134 -9.88 5.71 -2.55
C ILE A 134 -9.37 7.02 -3.14
N THR A 135 -9.69 8.12 -2.47
CA THR A 135 -9.37 9.47 -2.97
C THR A 135 -8.86 10.39 -1.85
N ALA A 136 -7.71 11.00 -2.06
CA ALA A 136 -7.19 12.14 -1.31
C ALA A 136 -6.38 13.06 -2.26
N PRO A 137 -6.15 14.34 -1.91
CA PRO A 137 -5.35 15.25 -2.73
C PRO A 137 -3.91 14.74 -2.95
N ASP A 138 -3.29 15.03 -4.09
CA ASP A 138 -1.90 14.61 -4.41
C ASP A 138 -0.87 15.18 -3.43
N GLU A 139 -1.14 16.35 -2.88
CA GLU A 139 -0.30 17.03 -1.89
C GLU A 139 -0.54 16.56 -0.44
N SER A 140 -1.48 15.64 -0.21
CA SER A 140 -1.84 15.21 1.15
C SER A 140 -0.82 14.21 1.73
N PRO A 141 -0.12 14.53 2.82
CA PRO A 141 1.00 13.73 3.28
C PRO A 141 0.54 12.42 3.92
N ASN A 142 1.24 11.33 3.62
CA ASN A 142 1.03 10.01 4.24
C ASN A 142 -0.40 9.51 4.14
N THR A 143 -1.11 9.86 3.05
CA THR A 143 -2.47 9.41 2.78
C THR A 143 -2.51 8.09 2.03
N ASP A 144 -1.64 7.16 2.38
CA ASP A 144 -1.49 5.87 1.71
C ASP A 144 -2.87 5.18 1.54
N GLY A 145 -3.06 4.48 0.42
CA GLY A 145 -4.32 3.82 0.11
C GLY A 145 -4.54 2.61 1.01
N ILE A 146 -3.68 1.60 0.87
CA ILE A 146 -3.77 0.34 1.62
C ILE A 146 -2.39 -0.05 2.14
N ASP A 147 -2.24 -0.10 3.45
CA ASP A 147 -1.03 -0.56 4.12
C ASP A 147 -1.23 -1.98 4.63
N ILE A 148 -0.34 -2.90 4.25
CA ILE A 148 -0.39 -4.31 4.64
C ILE A 148 0.90 -4.65 5.39
N SER A 149 0.78 -5.18 6.61
CA SER A 149 1.92 -5.60 7.43
C SER A 149 1.58 -6.84 8.25
N HIS A 150 2.58 -7.63 8.65
CA HIS A 150 2.42 -8.83 9.50
C HIS A 150 1.29 -9.77 9.01
N SER A 151 1.05 -9.84 7.71
CA SER A 151 -0.14 -10.46 7.13
C SER A 151 0.23 -11.44 6.04
N THR A 152 -0.60 -12.47 5.86
CA THR A 152 -0.38 -13.50 4.85
C THR A 152 -1.65 -13.81 4.05
N ASN A 153 -1.49 -14.28 2.81
CA ASN A 153 -2.60 -14.63 1.92
C ASN A 153 -3.59 -13.46 1.73
N VAL A 154 -3.08 -12.30 1.32
CA VAL A 154 -3.87 -11.10 1.08
C VAL A 154 -4.12 -10.92 -0.42
N ARG A 155 -5.36 -10.62 -0.80
CA ARG A 155 -5.75 -10.29 -2.18
C ARG A 155 -6.28 -8.88 -2.26
N VAL A 156 -5.75 -8.08 -3.17
CA VAL A 156 -6.26 -6.75 -3.50
C VAL A 156 -6.62 -6.73 -4.99
N SER A 157 -7.87 -6.46 -5.34
CA SER A 157 -8.26 -6.43 -6.76
C SER A 157 -9.23 -5.32 -7.15
N ASP A 158 -9.11 -4.85 -8.39
CA ASP A 158 -10.11 -4.00 -9.03
C ASP A 158 -10.40 -2.69 -8.26
N CYS A 159 -9.37 -2.12 -7.62
CA CYS A 159 -9.45 -0.87 -6.89
C CYS A 159 -8.97 0.31 -7.74
N THR A 160 -9.53 1.50 -7.50
CA THR A 160 -9.03 2.78 -8.01
C THR A 160 -8.58 3.64 -6.83
N ILE A 161 -7.30 4.02 -6.81
CA ILE A 161 -6.66 4.68 -5.67
C ILE A 161 -5.88 5.89 -6.17
N GLY A 162 -6.27 7.08 -5.72
CA GLY A 162 -5.54 8.32 -5.95
C GLY A 162 -5.34 9.05 -4.62
N THR A 163 -4.10 9.23 -4.20
CA THR A 163 -3.75 9.79 -2.88
C THR A 163 -2.48 10.65 -2.99
N GLY A 164 -1.99 11.18 -1.88
CA GLY A 164 -0.70 11.88 -1.83
C GLY A 164 0.48 11.04 -1.37
N ASP A 165 0.28 9.74 -1.13
CA ASP A 165 1.37 8.80 -0.77
C ASP A 165 1.16 7.44 -1.46
N ASP A 166 1.68 6.34 -0.91
CA ASP A 166 1.64 5.03 -1.56
C ASP A 166 0.21 4.57 -1.89
N CYS A 167 0.02 4.07 -3.10
CA CYS A 167 -1.24 3.44 -3.51
C CYS A 167 -1.48 2.18 -2.67
N ILE A 168 -0.45 1.33 -2.56
CA ILE A 168 -0.40 0.17 -1.68
C ILE A 168 1.02 0.07 -1.12
N ALA A 169 1.17 -0.10 0.19
CA ALA A 169 2.44 -0.31 0.86
C ALA A 169 2.50 -1.69 1.56
N PHE A 170 3.62 -2.41 1.40
CA PHE A 170 3.88 -3.69 2.07
C PHE A 170 4.97 -3.51 3.13
N GLY A 171 4.58 -3.61 4.41
CA GLY A 171 5.47 -3.55 5.57
C GLY A 171 6.05 -4.91 5.97
N ASP A 172 6.76 -4.93 7.10
CA ASP A 172 7.40 -6.13 7.66
C ASP A 172 6.44 -7.31 7.82
N GLN A 173 6.99 -8.53 7.81
CA GLN A 173 6.33 -9.82 8.02
C GLN A 173 5.11 -10.03 7.11
N THR A 174 5.23 -9.59 5.85
CA THR A 174 4.16 -9.70 4.86
C THR A 174 4.52 -10.77 3.84
N SER A 175 3.61 -11.71 3.59
CA SER A 175 3.84 -12.77 2.61
C SER A 175 2.61 -13.15 1.79
N GLN A 176 2.81 -13.72 0.59
CA GLN A 176 1.72 -14.26 -0.24
C GLN A 176 0.63 -13.21 -0.51
N VAL A 177 1.03 -12.09 -1.11
CA VAL A 177 0.11 -11.00 -1.46
C VAL A 177 -0.09 -10.95 -2.98
N PHE A 178 -1.34 -10.89 -3.41
CA PHE A 178 -1.72 -10.83 -4.82
C PHE A 178 -2.50 -9.55 -5.08
N VAL A 179 -1.93 -8.66 -5.88
CA VAL A 179 -2.55 -7.42 -6.34
C VAL A 179 -2.86 -7.54 -7.82
N LYS A 180 -4.12 -7.30 -8.22
CA LYS A 180 -4.53 -7.39 -9.63
C LYS A 180 -5.50 -6.30 -10.04
N GLY A 181 -5.28 -5.68 -11.20
CA GLY A 181 -6.28 -4.77 -11.77
C GLY A 181 -6.45 -3.46 -10.97
N VAL A 182 -5.41 -3.02 -10.27
CA VAL A 182 -5.46 -1.77 -9.49
C VAL A 182 -5.01 -0.60 -10.35
N ALA A 183 -5.78 0.48 -10.34
CA ALA A 183 -5.41 1.76 -10.93
C ALA A 183 -4.92 2.70 -9.82
N CYS A 184 -3.64 3.05 -9.86
CA CYS A 184 -2.98 3.97 -8.94
C CYS A 184 -2.73 5.31 -9.63
N GLY A 185 -3.06 6.43 -8.99
CA GLY A 185 -2.74 7.74 -9.52
C GLY A 185 -3.75 8.84 -9.22
N PRO A 186 -3.32 10.01 -8.69
CA PRO A 186 -1.95 10.36 -8.28
C PRO A 186 -1.45 9.60 -7.02
N GLY A 187 -0.23 9.86 -6.56
CA GLY A 187 0.39 9.21 -5.38
C GLY A 187 1.76 8.57 -5.64
N HIS A 188 2.27 7.77 -4.70
CA HIS A 188 3.64 7.23 -4.71
C HIS A 188 3.82 5.83 -5.32
N GLY A 189 2.76 5.24 -5.90
CA GLY A 189 2.83 3.93 -6.57
C GLY A 189 2.63 2.75 -5.61
N ILE A 190 3.04 1.55 -6.04
CA ILE A 190 2.97 0.35 -5.21
C ILE A 190 4.36 0.05 -4.66
N SER A 191 4.46 0.02 -3.33
CA SER A 191 5.72 0.02 -2.62
C SER A 191 5.90 -1.19 -1.72
N VAL A 192 7.01 -1.90 -1.86
CA VAL A 192 7.54 -2.79 -0.83
C VAL A 192 8.42 -1.97 0.10
N GLY A 193 7.99 -1.82 1.35
CA GLY A 193 8.69 -1.07 2.40
C GLY A 193 8.01 0.23 2.82
N SER A 194 8.69 1.08 3.61
CA SER A 194 10.12 1.00 3.90
C SER A 194 10.50 -0.14 4.85
N LEU A 195 11.57 -0.88 4.53
CA LEU A 195 12.01 -2.04 5.32
C LEU A 195 13.31 -1.75 6.07
N GLY A 196 13.46 -2.28 7.28
CA GLY A 196 14.71 -2.28 8.05
C GLY A 196 15.05 -0.95 8.73
N ILE A 197 14.06 -0.10 9.00
CA ILE A 197 14.26 1.19 9.69
C ILE A 197 14.98 1.00 11.03
N ASN A 198 15.88 1.93 11.38
CA ASN A 198 16.67 1.91 12.62
C ASN A 198 17.46 0.60 12.84
N GLY A 199 17.91 -0.06 11.77
CA GLY A 199 18.62 -1.34 11.86
C GLY A 199 17.72 -2.55 12.13
N GLY A 200 16.40 -2.38 12.03
CA GLY A 200 15.43 -3.46 12.21
C GLY A 200 15.61 -4.60 11.20
N SER A 201 15.18 -5.79 11.59
CA SER A 201 14.99 -6.91 10.68
C SER A 201 13.64 -6.78 9.99
N ALA A 202 13.58 -7.07 8.70
CA ALA A 202 12.35 -7.10 7.94
C ALA A 202 12.27 -8.34 7.04
N GLN A 203 11.08 -8.93 6.92
CA GLN A 203 10.83 -10.11 6.09
C GLN A 203 9.60 -9.91 5.22
N VAL A 204 9.80 -9.79 3.91
CA VAL A 204 8.73 -9.70 2.92
C VAL A 204 8.98 -10.72 1.82
N GLU A 205 7.99 -11.54 1.47
CA GLU A 205 8.14 -12.45 0.33
C GLU A 205 6.85 -12.78 -0.42
N GLU A 206 6.97 -13.22 -1.67
CA GLU A 206 5.83 -13.69 -2.47
C GLU A 206 4.77 -12.59 -2.67
N ILE A 207 5.25 -11.45 -3.16
CA ILE A 207 4.41 -10.31 -3.54
C ILE A 207 4.24 -10.33 -5.06
N HIS A 208 2.99 -10.39 -5.51
CA HIS A 208 2.65 -10.52 -6.93
C HIS A 208 1.69 -9.39 -7.33
N VAL A 209 2.18 -8.46 -8.14
CA VAL A 209 1.42 -7.33 -8.67
C VAL A 209 1.22 -7.52 -10.17
N ASP A 210 -0.02 -7.60 -10.63
CA ASP A 210 -0.35 -7.92 -12.02
C ASP A 210 -1.39 -6.97 -12.61
N SER A 211 -1.27 -6.65 -13.89
CA SER A 211 -2.30 -5.93 -14.65
C SER A 211 -2.72 -4.60 -14.00
N CYS A 212 -1.74 -3.83 -13.49
CA CYS A 212 -1.99 -2.55 -12.80
C CYS A 212 -1.61 -1.35 -13.68
N ILE A 213 -2.22 -0.20 -13.37
CA ILE A 213 -2.00 1.06 -14.07
C ILE A 213 -1.45 2.09 -13.08
N PHE A 214 -0.40 2.82 -13.46
CA PHE A 214 0.14 3.95 -12.72
C PHE A 214 -0.02 5.23 -13.55
N LYS A 215 -0.83 6.16 -13.08
CA LYS A 215 -1.13 7.41 -13.79
C LYS A 215 -0.72 8.63 -12.96
N GLY A 216 0.22 9.43 -13.47
CA GLY A 216 0.68 10.64 -12.80
C GLY A 216 1.30 10.39 -11.42
N THR A 217 1.79 9.17 -11.16
CA THR A 217 2.37 8.81 -9.86
C THR A 217 3.83 9.24 -9.75
N GLN A 218 4.30 9.45 -8.52
CA GLN A 218 5.72 9.65 -8.25
C GLN A 218 6.54 8.38 -8.56
N ASN A 219 6.01 7.19 -8.30
CA ASN A 219 6.68 5.94 -8.63
C ASN A 219 5.69 4.94 -9.23
N GLY A 220 6.20 3.97 -9.99
CA GLY A 220 5.42 2.81 -10.41
C GLY A 220 5.61 1.67 -9.41
N ALA A 221 6.47 0.72 -9.77
CA ALA A 221 6.90 -0.36 -8.91
C ALA A 221 8.11 0.05 -8.07
N ARG A 222 7.94 0.10 -6.74
CA ARG A 222 8.99 0.57 -5.80
C ARG A 222 9.34 -0.49 -4.76
N ILE A 223 10.64 -0.66 -4.49
CA ILE A 223 11.15 -1.37 -3.32
C ILE A 223 12.08 -0.41 -2.57
N LYS A 224 11.78 -0.11 -1.31
CA LYS A 224 12.52 0.86 -0.48
C LYS A 224 12.99 0.23 0.83
N THR A 225 14.29 0.27 1.10
CA THR A 225 14.88 -0.25 2.34
C THR A 225 15.86 0.73 2.94
N TRP A 226 15.93 0.78 4.27
CA TRP A 226 16.90 1.59 5.00
C TRP A 226 18.27 0.90 5.03
N GLN A 227 19.33 1.71 4.94
CA GLN A 227 20.67 1.29 5.31
C GLN A 227 20.71 0.88 6.80
N GLY A 228 21.52 -0.13 7.12
CA GLY A 228 21.66 -0.69 8.47
C GLY A 228 20.68 -1.82 8.77
N GLY A 229 19.59 -1.97 8.01
CA GLY A 229 18.59 -3.01 8.19
C GLY A 229 19.11 -4.43 7.95
N SER A 230 18.27 -5.43 8.24
CA SER A 230 18.57 -6.86 8.03
C SER A 230 17.32 -7.65 7.62
N GLY A 231 17.47 -8.94 7.31
CA GLY A 231 16.37 -9.78 6.81
C GLY A 231 16.31 -9.79 5.28
N TYR A 232 15.11 -9.94 4.70
CA TYR A 232 14.94 -10.12 3.26
C TYR A 232 13.66 -9.51 2.69
N ALA A 233 13.73 -9.14 1.41
CA ALA A 233 12.61 -8.88 0.52
C ALA A 233 12.82 -9.72 -0.75
N ARG A 234 12.04 -10.79 -0.93
CA ARG A 234 12.30 -11.77 -2.02
C ARG A 234 11.07 -12.29 -2.74
N LYS A 235 11.26 -12.89 -3.92
CA LYS A 235 10.18 -13.45 -4.74
C LYS A 235 9.07 -12.42 -5.00
N ILE A 236 9.48 -11.28 -5.54
CA ILE A 236 8.57 -10.15 -5.81
C ILE A 236 8.41 -10.03 -7.32
N THR A 237 7.17 -10.02 -7.80
CA THR A 237 6.87 -9.92 -9.23
C THR A 237 5.96 -8.74 -9.49
N PHE A 238 6.36 -7.87 -10.41
CA PHE A 238 5.48 -6.91 -11.06
C PHE A 238 5.31 -7.31 -12.51
N ASN A 239 4.07 -7.52 -12.96
CA ASN A 239 3.76 -8.04 -14.27
C ASN A 239 2.64 -7.24 -14.96
N ASN A 240 2.73 -7.08 -16.28
CA ASN A 240 1.70 -6.43 -17.11
C ASN A 240 1.33 -5.03 -16.59
N ILE A 241 2.33 -4.15 -16.49
CA ILE A 241 2.16 -2.81 -15.92
C ILE A 241 1.99 -1.75 -17.02
N LYS A 242 0.98 -0.91 -16.88
CA LYS A 242 0.78 0.28 -17.71
C LYS A 242 1.19 1.55 -16.97
N LEU A 243 1.98 2.38 -17.63
CA LEU A 243 2.49 3.63 -17.09
C LEU A 243 1.94 4.79 -17.91
N ASP A 244 1.42 5.80 -17.25
CA ASP A 244 1.03 7.08 -17.85
C ASP A 244 1.65 8.18 -17.01
N ASN A 245 2.76 8.74 -17.49
CA ASN A 245 3.43 9.87 -16.85
C ASN A 245 3.86 9.58 -15.38
N ALA A 246 4.40 8.39 -15.11
CA ALA A 246 4.95 8.03 -13.80
C ALA A 246 6.37 8.58 -13.65
N ARG A 247 6.74 9.23 -12.53
CA ARG A 247 8.07 9.87 -12.40
C ARG A 247 9.21 8.86 -12.28
N ASN A 248 9.08 7.85 -11.43
CA ASN A 248 10.04 6.75 -11.28
C ASN A 248 9.34 5.40 -11.54
N PRO A 249 9.19 4.99 -12.81
CA PRO A 249 8.44 3.78 -13.19
C PRO A 249 8.88 2.49 -12.49
N ILE A 250 10.18 2.21 -12.46
CA ILE A 250 10.77 1.04 -11.79
C ILE A 250 11.89 1.52 -10.90
N ILE A 251 11.77 1.29 -9.59
CA ILE A 251 12.77 1.74 -8.62
C ILE A 251 13.04 0.71 -7.52
N ILE A 252 14.31 0.42 -7.29
CA ILE A 252 14.83 -0.20 -6.06
C ILE A 252 15.74 0.82 -5.40
N ASP A 253 15.48 1.13 -4.14
CA ASP A 253 16.24 2.09 -3.35
C ASP A 253 16.59 1.51 -1.97
N GLN A 254 17.79 0.95 -1.85
CA GLN A 254 18.33 0.51 -0.56
C GLN A 254 19.01 1.65 0.23
N PHE A 255 18.95 2.89 -0.26
CA PHE A 255 19.44 4.09 0.42
C PHE A 255 18.29 4.97 0.90
N TYR A 256 17.11 4.38 1.10
CA TYR A 256 15.91 5.09 1.50
C TYR A 256 16.15 5.83 2.83
N CYS A 257 15.98 7.14 2.80
CA CYS A 257 16.31 8.03 3.90
C CYS A 257 15.50 9.33 3.80
N PRO A 258 14.15 9.24 3.82
CA PRO A 258 13.31 10.42 3.67
C PRO A 258 13.54 11.36 4.85
N HIS A 259 13.66 12.65 4.55
CA HIS A 259 13.73 13.75 5.53
C HIS A 259 14.99 13.81 6.42
N ARG A 260 16.04 13.05 6.10
CA ARG A 260 17.34 13.15 6.78
C ARG A 260 18.43 13.59 5.82
N THR A 261 19.41 14.34 6.36
CA THR A 261 20.60 14.78 5.61
C THR A 261 21.86 13.99 5.98
N ASP A 262 21.80 13.18 7.04
CA ASP A 262 22.88 12.38 7.61
C ASP A 262 22.79 10.89 7.21
N CYS A 263 22.32 10.62 6.00
CA CYS A 263 22.15 9.27 5.46
C CYS A 263 23.50 8.60 5.23
N GLN A 264 24.00 7.89 6.22
CA GLN A 264 25.26 7.16 6.12
C GLN A 264 25.04 5.82 5.40
N SER A 265 25.93 5.49 4.46
CA SER A 265 26.06 4.12 3.97
C SER A 265 26.52 3.24 5.14
N LEU A 266 25.77 2.18 5.42
CA LEU A 266 26.05 1.27 6.53
C LEU A 266 26.43 -0.11 6.00
N LYS A 267 27.01 -0.95 6.86
CA LYS A 267 27.57 -2.24 6.45
C LYS A 267 26.50 -3.33 6.25
N SER A 268 25.25 -3.09 6.67
CA SER A 268 24.13 -4.01 6.52
C SER A 268 22.98 -3.35 5.76
N ALA A 269 22.18 -4.16 5.08
CA ALA A 269 20.89 -3.77 4.52
C ALA A 269 19.97 -5.01 4.44
N VAL A 270 18.67 -4.78 4.26
CA VAL A 270 17.72 -5.85 3.93
C VAL A 270 18.11 -6.48 2.59
N GLN A 271 18.30 -7.80 2.54
CA GLN A 271 18.67 -8.47 1.29
C GLN A 271 17.50 -8.46 0.30
N ILE A 272 17.73 -7.96 -0.91
CA ILE A 272 16.74 -8.00 -1.99
C ILE A 272 17.14 -9.08 -2.98
N SER A 273 16.27 -10.08 -3.21
CA SER A 273 16.54 -11.13 -4.19
C SER A 273 15.30 -11.60 -4.96
N ASP A 274 15.49 -12.23 -6.11
CA ASP A 274 14.41 -12.91 -6.85
C ASP A 274 13.26 -11.93 -7.18
N VAL A 275 13.61 -10.78 -7.76
CA VAL A 275 12.64 -9.74 -8.15
C VAL A 275 12.51 -9.72 -9.67
N SER A 276 11.28 -9.80 -10.17
CA SER A 276 10.98 -9.75 -11.60
C SER A 276 10.09 -8.58 -11.96
N PHE A 277 10.50 -7.80 -12.96
CA PHE A 277 9.69 -6.79 -13.62
C PHE A 277 9.44 -7.24 -15.05
N THR A 278 8.18 -7.51 -15.40
CA THR A 278 7.84 -8.07 -16.71
C THR A 278 6.67 -7.31 -17.35
N GLY A 279 6.77 -6.99 -18.63
CA GLY A 279 5.65 -6.42 -19.38
C GLY A 279 5.26 -5.01 -18.94
N PHE A 280 6.24 -4.14 -18.73
CA PHE A 280 6.00 -2.71 -18.46
C PHE A 280 5.90 -1.96 -19.79
N SER A 281 4.88 -1.12 -19.93
CA SER A 281 4.74 -0.27 -21.11
C SER A 281 4.10 1.07 -20.79
N GLY A 282 4.55 2.14 -21.45
CA GLY A 282 3.96 3.46 -21.32
C GLY A 282 4.99 4.57 -21.19
N THR A 283 4.69 5.58 -20.37
CA THR A 283 5.51 6.80 -20.30
C THR A 283 6.03 7.13 -18.90
N SER A 284 7.26 7.65 -18.87
CA SER A 284 7.94 8.20 -17.71
C SER A 284 7.90 9.72 -17.73
N ALA A 285 7.60 10.35 -16.60
CA ALA A 285 7.66 11.80 -16.45
C ALA A 285 9.09 12.34 -16.27
N THR A 286 10.04 11.47 -15.93
CA THR A 286 11.47 11.81 -15.82
C THR A 286 12.31 10.94 -16.73
N ASP A 287 13.52 11.42 -17.06
CA ASP A 287 14.41 10.71 -17.97
C ASP A 287 14.93 9.39 -17.37
N ASN A 288 15.16 9.30 -16.05
CA ASN A 288 15.64 8.08 -15.40
C ASN A 288 14.47 7.11 -15.10
N ALA A 289 14.05 6.35 -16.11
CA ALA A 289 12.87 5.50 -16.00
C ALA A 289 13.08 4.22 -15.16
N ILE A 290 14.32 3.74 -15.07
CA ILE A 290 14.66 2.52 -14.33
C ILE A 290 15.87 2.80 -13.43
N LYS A 291 15.67 2.78 -12.11
CA LYS A 291 16.72 3.07 -11.12
C LYS A 291 16.85 1.93 -10.11
N LEU A 292 17.93 1.17 -10.16
CA LEU A 292 18.22 0.10 -9.20
C LEU A 292 19.43 0.45 -8.33
N SER A 293 19.21 1.06 -7.18
CA SER A 293 20.24 1.51 -6.25
C SER A 293 20.34 0.56 -5.05
N CYS A 294 21.27 -0.39 -5.15
CA CYS A 294 21.47 -1.41 -4.12
C CYS A 294 22.68 -1.08 -3.22
N SER A 295 22.63 -1.53 -1.97
CA SER A 295 23.67 -1.34 -0.96
C SER A 295 25.00 -1.88 -1.44
N GLU A 296 26.10 -1.17 -1.17
CA GLU A 296 27.46 -1.60 -1.57
C GLU A 296 27.88 -2.94 -0.94
N THR A 297 27.44 -3.21 0.29
CA THR A 297 27.80 -4.44 1.02
C THR A 297 26.78 -5.56 0.88
N VAL A 298 25.52 -5.23 0.57
CA VAL A 298 24.41 -6.18 0.41
C VAL A 298 23.66 -5.87 -0.87
N GLY A 299 24.28 -6.23 -2.00
CA GLY A 299 23.72 -5.98 -3.33
C GLY A 299 22.43 -6.76 -3.60
N CYS A 300 21.63 -6.27 -4.55
CA CYS A 300 20.43 -6.97 -4.98
C CYS A 300 20.80 -8.10 -5.93
N THR A 301 20.22 -9.29 -5.79
CA THR A 301 20.58 -10.47 -6.60
C THR A 301 19.38 -11.09 -7.30
N ASN A 302 19.63 -11.78 -8.42
CA ASN A 302 18.59 -12.40 -9.24
C ASN A 302 17.45 -11.42 -9.60
N ILE A 303 17.82 -10.23 -10.05
CA ILE A 303 16.86 -9.24 -10.55
C ILE A 303 16.64 -9.48 -12.05
N SER A 304 15.39 -9.61 -12.47
CA SER A 304 15.02 -9.84 -13.87
C SER A 304 14.17 -8.69 -14.39
N LEU A 305 14.53 -8.17 -15.57
CA LEU A 305 13.71 -7.23 -16.32
C LEU A 305 13.48 -7.79 -17.72
N GLU A 306 12.21 -7.98 -18.08
CA GLU A 306 11.84 -8.52 -19.39
C GLU A 306 10.66 -7.76 -20.01
N HIS A 307 10.71 -7.51 -21.31
CA HIS A 307 9.62 -6.85 -22.04
C HIS A 307 9.23 -5.49 -21.44
N ILE A 308 10.22 -4.60 -21.36
CA ILE A 308 10.07 -3.24 -20.82
C ILE A 308 10.10 -2.26 -22.00
N ASP A 309 9.07 -1.42 -22.16
CA ASP A 309 9.00 -0.35 -23.16
C ASP A 309 8.47 0.94 -22.51
N ILE A 310 9.38 1.72 -21.93
CA ILE A 310 9.07 2.96 -21.23
C ILE A 310 9.69 4.12 -22.01
N LYS A 311 8.86 5.09 -22.41
CA LYS A 311 9.26 6.25 -23.23
C LYS A 311 9.12 7.53 -22.42
N SER A 312 9.72 8.62 -22.89
CA SER A 312 9.48 9.93 -22.28
C SER A 312 8.02 10.35 -22.49
N ALA A 313 7.38 10.88 -21.45
CA ALA A 313 6.05 11.48 -21.55
C ALA A 313 6.05 12.79 -22.35
N SER A 314 7.18 13.50 -22.41
CA SER A 314 7.29 14.77 -23.16
C SER A 314 7.39 14.59 -24.67
N GLY A 315 7.67 13.37 -25.16
CA GLY A 315 7.84 13.07 -26.59
C GLY A 315 9.20 13.50 -27.17
N ASP A 316 9.85 14.51 -26.60
CA ASP A 316 11.07 15.14 -27.13
C ASP A 316 12.37 14.72 -26.41
N GLY A 317 12.35 13.60 -25.66
CA GLY A 317 13.51 13.08 -24.92
C GLY A 317 13.57 11.55 -24.87
N GLU A 318 14.75 11.01 -24.58
CA GLU A 318 14.95 9.58 -24.36
C GLU A 318 15.05 9.28 -22.86
N THR A 319 14.32 8.26 -22.43
CA THR A 319 14.52 7.70 -21.10
C THR A 319 15.83 6.91 -21.05
N TYR A 320 16.45 6.84 -19.87
CA TYR A 320 17.61 6.01 -19.58
C TYR A 320 17.41 5.18 -18.31
N SER A 321 18.36 4.28 -18.06
CA SER A 321 18.37 3.39 -16.90
C SER A 321 19.68 3.52 -16.12
N SER A 322 19.63 3.31 -14.81
CA SER A 322 20.79 3.36 -13.91
C SER A 322 20.74 2.23 -12.88
N CYS A 323 21.89 1.68 -12.52
CA CYS A 323 21.99 0.73 -11.42
C CYS A 323 23.35 0.70 -10.75
N ILE A 324 23.34 0.35 -9.45
CA ILE A 324 24.49 0.21 -8.57
C ILE A 324 24.30 -1.08 -7.79
N ASN A 325 25.32 -1.95 -7.80
CA ASN A 325 25.37 -3.24 -7.09
C ASN A 325 24.10 -4.11 -7.23
N ALA A 326 23.46 -4.06 -8.40
CA ALA A 326 22.32 -4.87 -8.75
C ALA A 326 22.75 -5.95 -9.74
N HIS A 327 22.39 -7.20 -9.47
CA HIS A 327 22.86 -8.35 -10.21
C HIS A 327 21.71 -9.18 -10.79
N GLY A 328 21.80 -9.54 -12.07
CA GLY A 328 20.75 -10.28 -12.76
C GLY A 328 20.74 -10.10 -14.28
N THR A 329 19.54 -10.10 -14.89
CA THR A 329 19.41 -10.03 -16.35
C THR A 329 18.36 -9.04 -16.82
N ALA A 330 18.66 -8.35 -17.93
CA ALA A 330 17.71 -7.50 -18.64
C ALA A 330 17.59 -7.95 -20.10
N ARG A 331 16.37 -8.23 -20.58
CA ARG A 331 16.10 -8.68 -21.95
C ARG A 331 14.93 -7.90 -22.54
N LYS A 332 15.07 -7.47 -23.80
CA LYS A 332 14.01 -6.70 -24.50
C LYS A 332 13.53 -5.50 -23.66
N THR A 333 14.49 -4.69 -23.20
CA THR A 333 14.24 -3.54 -22.36
C THR A 333 14.57 -2.25 -23.08
N PHE A 334 13.62 -1.31 -23.07
CA PHE A 334 13.78 0.09 -23.41
C PHE A 334 13.23 0.92 -22.23
N PRO A 335 14.05 1.76 -21.58
CA PRO A 335 15.48 1.96 -21.82
C PRO A 335 16.37 0.75 -21.48
N HIS A 336 17.52 0.65 -22.15
CA HIS A 336 18.48 -0.43 -21.95
C HIS A 336 19.17 -0.34 -20.58
N LEU A 337 19.10 -1.41 -19.78
CA LEU A 337 19.77 -1.51 -18.48
C LEU A 337 21.05 -2.37 -18.57
N ARG A 338 22.16 -1.77 -19.03
CA ARG A 338 23.43 -2.50 -19.29
C ARG A 338 24.25 -2.83 -18.05
N CYS A 339 24.02 -2.13 -16.95
CA CYS A 339 24.77 -2.27 -15.71
C CYS A 339 24.31 -3.47 -14.87
N LEU A 340 23.14 -4.05 -15.16
CA LEU A 340 22.60 -5.22 -14.47
C LEU A 340 23.31 -6.47 -15.00
N LYS A 341 24.19 -7.06 -14.19
CA LYS A 341 25.06 -8.18 -14.56
C LYS A 341 25.23 -9.17 -13.43
#